data_AF-A0A933IRI7-F1
#
_entry.id   AF-A0A933IRI7-F1
#
_cell.length_a   1.000
_cell.length_b   1.000
_cell.length_c   1.000
_cell.angle_alpha   90.00
_cell.angle_beta   90.00
_cell.angle_gamma   90.00
#
_symmetry.space_group_name_H-M   'P 1'
#
loop_
_entity.id
_entity.type
_entity.pdbx_description
1 polymer ?
#
loop_
_entity_poly.entity_id
_entity_poly.type
_entity_poly.pdbx_seq_one_letter_code
_entity_poly.pdbx_strand_id
1 'polypeptide(L)'
;MHRIKLANKMILGFLVVIGLCAGYGSAVFFQGTNQIMARVPNADADLTALVERLQTTSMAVGVLGAILGCLVCFFLVRQVVSPILAINAALKSYLEKGNPVRIEIPNKDELGIMALYLNELLAEKRRV
;
A
#
# COMPACT_ATOMS: atom_id res chain seq x y z
N MET A 1 -13.58 -3.79 -22.28
CA MET A 1 -12.87 -3.01 -21.24
C MET A 1 -12.92 -3.78 -19.92
N HIS A 2 -11.80 -4.39 -19.52
CA HIS A 2 -11.71 -5.18 -18.29
C HIS A 2 -11.84 -4.23 -17.08
N ARG A 3 -12.92 -4.35 -16.29
CA ARG A 3 -13.10 -3.54 -15.07
C ARG A 3 -12.03 -3.93 -14.06
N ILE A 4 -10.97 -3.13 -14.00
CA ILE A 4 -9.95 -3.20 -12.96
C ILE A 4 -10.67 -3.06 -11.61
N LYS A 5 -10.64 -4.13 -10.79
CA LYS A 5 -11.25 -4.17 -9.45
C LYS A 5 -10.67 -3.03 -8.59
N LEU A 6 -11.48 -2.46 -7.69
CA LEU A 6 -11.09 -1.34 -6.82
C LEU A 6 -9.74 -1.57 -6.12
N ALA A 7 -9.49 -2.80 -5.67
CA ALA A 7 -8.22 -3.25 -5.09
C ALA A 7 -7.01 -2.97 -6.00
N ASN A 8 -7.11 -3.28 -7.29
CA ASN A 8 -6.03 -3.07 -8.24
C ASN A 8 -5.77 -1.58 -8.51
N LYS A 9 -6.81 -0.73 -8.47
CA LYS A 9 -6.65 0.73 -8.59
C LYS A 9 -5.93 1.31 -7.38
N MET A 10 -6.25 0.84 -6.17
CA MET A 10 -5.56 1.24 -4.95
C MET A 10 -4.10 0.78 -4.96
N ILE A 11 -3.83 -0.49 -5.30
CA ILE A 11 -2.46 -1.02 -5.42
C ILE A 11 -1.66 -0.21 -6.43
N LEU A 12 -2.22 0.06 -7.61
CA LEU A 12 -1.55 0.85 -8.64
C LEU A 12 -1.26 2.27 -8.15
N GLY A 13 -2.22 2.93 -7.49
CA GLY A 13 -2.02 4.26 -6.92
C GLY A 13 -0.90 4.29 -5.87
N PHE A 14 -0.90 3.34 -4.94
CA PHE A 14 0.15 3.23 -3.93
C PHE A 14 1.51 2.91 -4.54
N LEU A 15 1.60 2.00 -5.52
CA LEU A 15 2.85 1.69 -6.22
C LEU A 15 3.42 2.91 -6.94
N VAL A 16 2.57 3.73 -7.57
CA VAL A 16 3.00 4.98 -8.20
C VAL A 16 3.56 5.96 -7.17
N VAL A 17 2.89 6.13 -6.02
CA VAL A 17 3.38 7.00 -4.95
C VAL A 17 4.71 6.49 -4.38
N ILE A 18 4.83 5.19 -4.11
CA ILE A 18 6.06 4.57 -3.60
C ILE A 18 7.20 4.75 -4.62
N GLY A 19 6.94 4.46 -5.90
CA GLY A 19 7.92 4.62 -6.96
C GLY A 19 8.37 6.08 -7.13
N LEU A 20 7.43 7.03 -7.05
CA LEU A 20 7.75 8.45 -7.04
C LEU A 20 8.59 8.82 -5.82
N CYS A 21 8.17 8.51 -4.61
CA CYS A 21 8.90 8.90 -3.40
C CYS A 21 10.30 8.27 -3.33
N ALA A 22 10.41 6.95 -3.52
CA ALA A 22 11.69 6.25 -3.43
C ALA A 22 12.62 6.55 -4.62
N GLY A 23 12.06 6.55 -5.84
CA GLY A 23 12.80 6.78 -7.07
C GLY A 23 13.23 8.24 -7.22
N TYR A 24 12.31 9.19 -7.04
CA TYR A 24 12.62 10.62 -7.14
C TYR A 24 13.61 11.06 -6.06
N GLY A 25 13.40 10.65 -4.80
CA GLY A 25 14.32 11.00 -3.71
C GLY A 25 15.75 10.53 -3.97
N SER A 26 15.90 9.28 -4.43
CA SER A 26 17.20 8.71 -4.77
C SER A 26 17.83 9.41 -5.98
N ALA A 27 17.04 9.73 -7.01
CA ALA A 27 17.52 10.41 -8.21
C ALA A 27 17.98 11.85 -7.92
N VAL A 28 17.21 12.61 -7.14
CA VAL A 28 17.57 13.97 -6.71
C VAL A 28 18.86 13.95 -5.89
N PHE A 29 19.00 12.99 -4.98
CA PHE A 29 20.20 12.86 -4.16
C PHE A 29 21.43 12.53 -5.02
N PHE A 30 21.30 11.56 -5.94
CA PHE A 30 22.37 11.18 -6.88
C PHE A 30 22.78 12.33 -7.80
N GLN A 31 21.81 13.11 -8.28
CA GLN A 31 22.09 14.30 -9.10
C GLN A 31 22.79 15.39 -8.28
N GLY A 32 22.38 15.59 -7.03
CA GLY A 32 23.02 16.54 -6.10
C GLY A 32 24.48 16.20 -5.84
N THR A 33 24.81 14.93 -5.58
CA THR A 33 26.20 14.50 -5.35
C THR A 33 27.06 14.62 -6.62
N ASN A 34 26.49 14.34 -7.80
CA ASN A 34 27.20 14.55 -9.06
C ASN A 34 27.51 16.02 -9.33
N GLN A 35 26.60 16.93 -8.96
CA GLN A 35 26.85 18.37 -9.06
C GLN A 35 27.97 18.83 -8.11
N ILE A 36 28.08 18.22 -6.93
CA ILE A 36 29.18 18.50 -5.99
C ILE A 36 30.52 18.06 -6.60
N MET A 37 30.59 16.84 -7.13
CA MET A 37 31.80 16.33 -7.80
C MET A 37 32.20 17.17 -9.02
N ALA A 38 31.23 17.64 -9.81
CA ALA A 38 31.49 18.51 -10.95
C ALA A 38 32.05 19.89 -10.55
N ARG A 39 31.76 20.36 -9.33
CA ARG A 39 32.28 21.64 -8.80
C ARG A 39 33.63 21.48 -8.10
N VAL A 40 34.07 20.26 -7.82
CA VAL A 40 35.35 19.95 -7.17
C VAL A 40 36.14 18.95 -8.04
N PRO A 41 36.68 19.39 -9.18
CA PRO A 41 37.31 18.50 -10.17
C PRO A 41 38.62 17.84 -9.69
N ASN A 42 39.23 18.36 -8.63
CA ASN A 42 40.40 17.79 -7.96
C ASN A 42 40.06 17.36 -6.52
N ALA A 43 38.91 16.71 -6.34
CA ALA A 43 38.52 16.18 -5.05
C ALA A 43 39.54 15.16 -4.55
N ASP A 44 39.91 15.26 -3.27
CA ASP A 44 40.72 14.23 -2.62
C ASP A 44 40.06 12.85 -2.73
N ALA A 45 40.86 11.79 -2.74
CA ALA A 45 40.38 10.42 -2.84
C ALA A 45 39.35 10.08 -1.74
N ASP A 46 39.54 10.64 -0.54
CA ASP A 46 38.62 10.48 0.59
C ASP A 46 37.25 11.13 0.34
N LEU A 47 37.22 12.30 -0.32
CA LEU A 47 35.96 12.98 -0.65
C LEU A 47 35.20 12.20 -1.72
N THR A 48 35.90 11.67 -2.72
CA THR A 48 35.31 10.83 -3.77
C THR A 48 34.71 9.56 -3.17
N ALA A 49 35.46 8.87 -2.31
CA ALA A 49 34.98 7.66 -1.63
C ALA A 49 33.78 7.95 -0.71
N LEU A 50 33.74 9.11 -0.05
CA LEU A 50 32.60 9.51 0.77
C LEU A 50 31.35 9.74 -0.10
N VAL A 51 31.49 10.41 -1.23
CA VAL A 51 30.39 10.66 -2.18
C VAL A 51 29.84 9.35 -2.73
N GLU A 52 30.70 8.42 -3.14
CA GLU A 52 30.28 7.09 -3.61
C GLU A 52 29.54 6.31 -2.52
N ARG A 53 30.03 6.34 -1.27
CA ARG A 53 29.33 5.73 -0.12
C ARG A 53 27.96 6.36 0.11
N LEU A 54 27.85 7.67 0.01
CA LEU A 54 26.57 8.38 0.14
C LEU A 54 25.60 8.01 -0.98
N GLN A 55 26.06 7.95 -2.22
CA GLN A 55 25.25 7.49 -3.36
C GLN A 55 24.76 6.06 -3.17
N THR A 56 25.66 5.15 -2.78
CA THR A 56 25.33 3.73 -2.55
C THR A 56 24.33 3.58 -1.40
N THR A 57 24.54 4.31 -0.30
CA THR A 57 23.65 4.29 0.86
C THR A 57 22.27 4.87 0.51
N SER A 58 22.22 5.99 -0.22
CA SER A 58 20.96 6.58 -0.67
C SER A 58 20.17 5.62 -1.56
N MET A 59 20.84 4.94 -2.48
CA MET A 59 20.19 3.95 -3.34
C MET A 59 19.65 2.77 -2.53
N ALA A 60 20.43 2.27 -1.56
CA ALA A 60 20.00 1.20 -0.67
C ALA A 60 18.77 1.60 0.16
N VAL A 61 18.76 2.82 0.71
CA VAL A 61 17.60 3.37 1.45
C VAL A 61 16.39 3.51 0.53
N GLY A 62 16.57 3.97 -0.71
CA GLY A 62 15.51 4.04 -1.71
C GLY A 62 14.88 2.67 -1.99
N VAL A 63 15.70 1.65 -2.24
CA VAL A 63 15.24 0.27 -2.48
C VAL A 63 14.52 -0.30 -1.25
N LEU A 64 15.08 -0.14 -0.05
CA LEU A 64 14.44 -0.59 1.18
C LEU A 64 13.10 0.11 1.43
N GLY A 65 13.04 1.42 1.18
CA GLY A 65 11.81 2.20 1.26
C GLY A 65 10.74 1.69 0.28
N ALA A 66 11.13 1.35 -0.94
CA ALA A 66 10.22 0.76 -1.93
C ALA A 66 9.67 -0.60 -1.47
N ILE A 67 10.52 -1.48 -0.93
CA ILE A 67 10.11 -2.80 -0.41
C ILE A 67 9.13 -2.63 0.76
N LEU A 68 9.45 -1.75 1.72
CA LEU A 68 8.56 -1.46 2.85
C LEU A 68 7.21 -0.90 2.38
N GLY A 69 7.23 0.03 1.43
CA GLY A 69 6.01 0.55 0.82
C GLY A 69 5.13 -0.55 0.21
N CYS A 70 5.73 -1.47 -0.55
CA CYS A 70 5.03 -2.61 -1.14
C CYS A 70 4.42 -3.53 -0.06
N LEU A 71 5.16 -3.80 1.02
CA LEU A 71 4.66 -4.59 2.14
C LEU A 71 3.47 -3.93 2.83
N VAL A 72 3.56 -2.64 3.13
CA VAL A 72 2.45 -1.87 3.72
C VAL A 72 1.21 -1.91 2.81
N CYS A 73 1.40 -1.71 1.51
CA CYS A 73 0.30 -1.77 0.54
C CYS A 73 -0.37 -3.16 0.53
N PHE A 74 0.43 -4.23 0.57
CA PHE A 74 -0.08 -5.60 0.67
C PHE A 74 -0.92 -5.83 1.93
N PHE A 75 -0.44 -5.34 3.09
CA PHE A 75 -1.19 -5.42 4.35
C PHE A 75 -2.50 -4.64 4.28
N LEU A 76 -2.50 -3.42 3.73
CA LEU A 76 -3.73 -2.62 3.59
C LEU A 76 -4.77 -3.30 2.70
N VAL A 77 -4.35 -3.90 1.58
CA VAL A 77 -5.28 -4.64 0.71
C VAL A 77 -5.89 -5.82 1.46
N ARG A 78 -5.07 -6.58 2.17
CA ARG A 78 -5.51 -7.78 2.88
C ARG A 78 -6.38 -7.48 4.10
N GLN A 79 -6.04 -6.45 4.86
CA GLN A 79 -6.72 -6.10 6.11
C GLN A 79 -7.94 -5.19 5.90
N VAL A 80 -7.96 -4.36 4.85
CA VAL A 80 -9.04 -3.39 4.64
C VAL A 80 -9.89 -3.74 3.43
N VAL A 81 -9.27 -3.89 2.26
CA VAL A 81 -10.01 -4.02 1.00
C VAL A 81 -10.73 -5.37 0.91
N SER A 82 -10.06 -6.47 1.27
CA SER A 82 -10.68 -7.80 1.23
C SER A 82 -11.91 -7.92 2.14
N PRO A 83 -11.86 -7.51 3.42
CA PRO A 83 -13.06 -7.50 4.29
C PRO A 83 -14.20 -6.63 3.77
N ILE A 84 -13.91 -5.42 3.27
CA ILE A 84 -14.93 -4.52 2.71
C ILE A 84 -15.63 -5.16 1.50
N LEU A 85 -14.87 -5.82 0.61
CA LEU A 85 -15.45 -6.52 -0.54
C LEU A 85 -16.33 -7.70 -0.10
N ALA A 86 -15.94 -8.44 0.94
CA ALA A 86 -16.74 -9.53 1.49
C ALA A 86 -18.07 -9.02 2.07
N ILE A 87 -18.02 -7.93 2.85
CA ILE A 87 -19.21 -7.27 3.39
C ILE A 87 -20.16 -6.83 2.27
N ASN A 88 -19.62 -6.15 1.26
CA ASN A 88 -20.42 -5.66 0.13
C ASN A 88 -21.05 -6.82 -0.67
N ALA A 89 -20.31 -7.92 -0.86
CA ALA A 89 -20.84 -9.11 -1.53
C ALA A 89 -21.98 -9.76 -0.74
N ALA A 90 -21.85 -9.86 0.59
CA ALA A 90 -22.89 -10.42 1.45
C ALA A 90 -24.15 -9.53 1.47
N LEU A 91 -23.98 -8.21 1.61
CA LEU A 91 -25.09 -7.25 1.55
C LEU A 91 -25.81 -7.30 0.21
N LYS A 92 -25.06 -7.33 -0.90
CA LYS A 92 -25.64 -7.46 -2.24
C LYS A 92 -26.44 -8.76 -2.37
N SER A 93 -25.90 -9.89 -1.92
CA SER A 93 -26.60 -11.17 -1.95
C SER A 93 -27.88 -11.15 -1.11
N TYR A 94 -27.86 -10.48 0.05
CA TYR A 94 -29.04 -10.33 0.88
C TYR A 94 -30.13 -9.47 0.20
N LEU A 95 -29.75 -8.35 -0.41
CA LEU A 95 -30.68 -7.47 -1.13
C LEU A 95 -31.28 -8.13 -2.37
N GLU A 96 -30.50 -8.90 -3.14
CA GLU A 96 -30.96 -9.53 -4.38
C GLU A 96 -31.74 -10.82 -4.15
N LYS A 97 -31.34 -11.64 -3.18
CA LYS A 97 -31.85 -13.02 -3.00
C LYS A 97 -32.62 -13.24 -1.71
N GLY A 98 -32.63 -12.28 -0.78
CA GLY A 98 -33.23 -12.41 0.55
C GLY A 98 -32.54 -13.43 1.46
N ASN A 99 -31.49 -14.11 0.98
CA ASN A 99 -30.80 -15.15 1.74
C ASN A 99 -29.77 -14.52 2.68
N PRO A 100 -29.85 -14.76 4.00
CA PRO A 100 -28.87 -14.26 4.95
C PRO A 100 -27.55 -14.98 4.72
N VAL A 101 -26.52 -14.22 4.33
CA VAL A 101 -25.15 -14.71 4.23
C VAL A 101 -24.39 -14.19 5.43
N ARG A 102 -23.85 -15.09 6.26
CA ARG A 102 -23.01 -14.71 7.39
C ARG A 102 -21.69 -14.14 6.86
N ILE A 103 -21.37 -12.94 7.30
CA ILE A 103 -20.11 -12.27 7.02
C ILE A 103 -19.10 -12.75 8.05
N GLU A 104 -18.13 -13.56 7.63
CA GLU A 104 -17.02 -13.99 8.50
C GLU A 104 -15.76 -13.22 8.14
N ILE A 105 -15.39 -12.30 9.03
CA ILE A 105 -14.12 -11.56 8.93
C ILE A 105 -13.26 -12.02 10.11
N PRO A 106 -12.07 -12.61 9.84
CA PRO A 106 -11.24 -13.20 10.90
C PRO A 106 -10.58 -12.15 11.80
N ASN A 107 -10.49 -10.90 11.33
CA ASN A 107 -9.92 -9.81 12.12
C ASN A 107 -10.85 -9.40 13.27
N LYS A 108 -10.26 -8.99 14.39
CA LYS A 108 -10.96 -8.42 15.55
C LYS A 108 -10.85 -6.89 15.61
N ASP A 109 -10.55 -6.29 14.46
CA ASP A 109 -10.46 -4.85 14.28
C ASP A 109 -11.86 -4.24 14.06
N GLU A 110 -11.91 -2.95 13.73
CA GLU A 110 -13.13 -2.21 13.48
C GLU A 110 -14.00 -2.86 12.38
N LEU A 111 -13.38 -3.49 11.37
CA LEU A 111 -14.09 -4.18 10.30
C LEU A 111 -14.68 -5.51 10.78
N GLY A 112 -13.98 -6.22 11.68
CA GLY A 112 -14.52 -7.39 12.36
C GLY A 112 -15.75 -7.07 13.22
N ILE A 113 -15.68 -6.00 14.00
CA ILE A 113 -16.81 -5.54 14.83
C ILE A 113 -17.98 -5.11 13.94
N MET A 114 -17.72 -4.39 12.85
CA MET A 114 -18.75 -3.99 11.89
C MET A 114 -19.43 -5.20 11.24
N ALA A 115 -18.67 -6.24 10.91
CA ALA A 115 -19.22 -7.49 10.37
C ALA A 115 -20.14 -8.19 11.37
N LEU A 116 -19.80 -8.16 12.66
CA LEU A 116 -20.62 -8.72 13.73
C LEU A 116 -21.96 -7.99 13.84
N TYR A 117 -21.96 -6.66 13.91
CA TYR A 117 -23.21 -5.88 13.95
C TYR A 117 -24.05 -6.03 12.69
N LEU A 118 -23.42 -6.14 11.51
CA LEU A 118 -24.15 -6.43 10.27
C LEU A 118 -24.81 -7.81 10.31
N ASN A 119 -24.13 -8.83 10.81
CA ASN A 119 -24.73 -10.15 10.97
C ASN A 119 -25.92 -10.13 11.92
N GLU A 120 -25.84 -9.38 13.02
CA GLU A 120 -26.95 -9.22 13.96
C GLU A 120 -28.16 -8.53 13.31
N LEU A 121 -27.95 -7.42 12.58
CA LEU A 121 -29.01 -6.72 11.85
C LEU A 121 -29.67 -7.61 10.78
N LEU A 122 -28.87 -8.36 10.02
CA LEU A 122 -29.36 -9.29 9.00
C LEU A 122 -30.15 -10.45 9.61
N ALA A 123 -29.83 -10.85 10.84
CA ALA A 123 -30.57 -11.86 11.58
C ALA A 123 -31.86 -11.32 12.23
N GLU A 124 -31.88 -10.06 12.68
CA GLU A 124 -33.04 -9.45 13.34
C GLU A 124 -34.20 -9.19 12.39
N LYS A 125 -33.93 -8.79 11.15
CA LYS A 125 -34.94 -8.67 10.08
C LYS A 125 -35.67 -9.99 9.74
N ARG A 126 -35.23 -11.11 10.31
CA ARG A 126 -35.85 -12.44 10.20
C ARG A 126 -36.93 -12.69 11.25
N ARG A 127 -36.99 -11.89 12.32
CA ARG A 127 -37.92 -12.07 13.46
C ARG A 127 -39.23 -11.28 13.33
N VAL A 128 -39.37 -10.49 12.27
CA VAL A 128 -40.58 -9.72 11.93
C VAL A 128 -41.16 -10.28 10.64
#